data_AF-A0A8S1K1C7-F1
#
_entry.id   AF-A0A8S1K1C7-F1
#
_cell.length_a   1.000
_cell.length_b   1.000
_cell.length_c   1.000
_cell.angle_alpha   90.00
_cell.angle_beta   90.00
_cell.angle_gamma   90.00
#
_symmetry.space_group_name_H-M   'P 1'
#
loop_
_entity.id
_entity.type
_entity.pdbx_description
1 polymer ?
#
loop_
_entity_poly.entity_id
_entity_poly.type
_entity_poly.pdbx_seq_one_letter_code
_entity_poly.pdbx_strand_id
1 'polypeptide(L)'
;MFIILILFQTHLSFTQQNLNDIDQDLTLQLHELNKSKHRQLNSLSLEEIDWKPIQIHFQFLENSEVSQEILNYITKILEISKIFFGRHLMIRKQQQSIIFGNKSTCGGIDIPEAFQQKEYYQDLVIFVSFRNDNTSNYYAYSGPCKITKYDLRPIFGVINWNLRQIQMKNVNSFTIQQNIQTSIHEIIHTLGFIKVLYQYYYDPQTLEFYNLTLEKDKNNHLILSTPRLMNISKEYFQCDQVKGAVMENQGGDNSADHHFERTYYFNELMTGSQMNGQSVLSQFTFTLLSDFGFYRLLKYKSDFMTYGKGKGCDFLFKSCKELQVDEFCQENEYTCSFNNFGIGKCGQDQLSDQCSYRSIFKGMDCKNQFQYQTQEQIDHFSKTKSTISENSLCFQISYKEQKIETLSEKLSLIEESCYRYKCQNNEIHIIIQQNDNNYIQLHCPNNETITFSEINFHIKCPQDSKQICSYQNNCQNQCNSRGFCVNQQCTCQYGFSGYYCENECDGFRKEDKCLIKCDEQDYADINSMYCLTCSGNCKQCKSIFECLECDVGYHLKDNFCEPFYQKIETLSSIQFNFIISRIILILIILI
;
A
#
# COMPACT_ATOMS: atom_id res chain seq x y z
N MET A 1 -42.11 -24.96 -8.76
CA MET A 1 -40.85 -25.01 -7.97
C MET A 1 -39.68 -25.59 -8.78
N PHE A 2 -39.51 -25.16 -10.05
CA PHE A 2 -38.36 -25.57 -10.90
C PHE A 2 -37.98 -24.52 -11.97
N ILE A 3 -38.55 -23.31 -11.92
CA ILE A 3 -38.30 -22.23 -12.91
C ILE A 3 -37.68 -20.97 -12.25
N ILE A 4 -37.38 -21.01 -10.94
CA ILE A 4 -36.75 -19.90 -10.20
C ILE A 4 -35.22 -20.10 -10.05
N LEU A 5 -34.69 -21.27 -10.40
CA LEU A 5 -33.26 -21.61 -10.27
C LEU A 5 -32.40 -21.29 -11.51
N ILE A 6 -32.98 -20.86 -12.63
CA ILE A 6 -32.25 -20.60 -13.88
C ILE A 6 -31.98 -19.09 -14.12
N LEU A 7 -32.58 -18.19 -13.31
CA LEU A 7 -32.36 -16.74 -13.44
C LEU A 7 -31.33 -16.16 -12.45
N PHE A 8 -30.64 -17.01 -11.68
CA PHE A 8 -29.60 -16.59 -10.73
C PHE A 8 -28.15 -16.73 -11.26
N GLN A 9 -27.96 -17.00 -12.55
CA GLN A 9 -26.63 -17.22 -13.15
C GLN A 9 -26.16 -16.16 -14.16
N THR A 10 -26.86 -15.04 -14.34
CA THR A 10 -26.48 -14.02 -15.36
C THR A 10 -26.41 -12.59 -14.83
N HIS A 11 -25.81 -12.40 -13.67
CA HIS A 11 -25.31 -11.08 -13.25
C HIS A 11 -23.84 -11.22 -12.79
N LEU A 12 -22.98 -11.63 -13.72
CA LEU A 12 -21.54 -11.37 -13.63
C LEU A 12 -21.37 -9.84 -13.66
N SER A 13 -20.84 -9.28 -12.59
CA SER A 13 -20.41 -7.87 -12.62
C SER A 13 -19.36 -7.70 -13.72
N PHE A 14 -19.39 -6.62 -14.49
CA PHE A 14 -18.49 -6.46 -15.64
C PHE A 14 -17.00 -6.43 -15.24
N THR A 15 -16.69 -6.00 -14.01
CA THR A 15 -15.35 -6.14 -13.41
C THR A 15 -14.91 -7.60 -13.30
N GLN A 16 -15.87 -8.51 -13.03
CA GLN A 16 -15.65 -9.97 -12.97
C GLN A 16 -15.26 -10.57 -14.31
N GLN A 17 -15.70 -9.98 -15.41
CA GLN A 17 -15.27 -10.45 -16.72
C GLN A 17 -13.81 -10.08 -17.01
N ASN A 18 -13.38 -8.86 -16.66
CA ASN A 18 -12.05 -8.37 -17.07
C ASN A 18 -10.89 -8.97 -16.26
N LEU A 19 -11.03 -9.21 -14.95
CA LEU A 19 -9.99 -9.91 -14.18
C LEU A 19 -9.91 -11.39 -14.56
N ASN A 20 -11.05 -12.02 -14.87
CA ASN A 20 -11.05 -13.36 -15.46
C ASN A 20 -10.36 -13.37 -16.84
N ASP A 21 -10.54 -12.33 -17.66
CA ASP A 21 -9.83 -12.19 -18.93
C ASP A 21 -8.31 -12.03 -18.73
N ILE A 22 -7.88 -11.27 -17.71
CA ILE A 22 -6.47 -11.15 -17.30
C ILE A 22 -5.90 -12.52 -16.91
N ASP A 23 -6.60 -13.26 -16.05
CA ASP A 23 -6.17 -14.58 -15.61
C ASP A 23 -6.14 -15.59 -16.77
N GLN A 24 -7.12 -15.53 -17.66
CA GLN A 24 -7.18 -16.37 -18.86
C GLN A 24 -6.02 -16.07 -19.82
N ASP A 25 -5.73 -14.78 -20.04
CA ASP A 25 -4.64 -14.29 -20.88
C ASP A 25 -3.28 -14.86 -20.46
N LEU A 26 -3.04 -14.90 -19.15
CA LEU A 26 -1.80 -15.41 -18.58
C LEU A 26 -1.77 -16.93 -18.50
N THR A 27 -2.89 -17.56 -18.12
CA THR A 27 -2.99 -19.03 -18.01
C THR A 27 -2.64 -19.70 -19.34
N LEU A 28 -3.11 -19.16 -20.46
CA LEU A 28 -2.78 -19.65 -21.79
C LEU A 28 -1.27 -19.55 -22.09
N GLN A 29 -0.67 -18.40 -21.82
CA GLN A 29 0.77 -18.18 -22.04
C GLN A 29 1.64 -19.10 -21.18
N LEU A 30 1.29 -19.22 -19.90
CA LEU A 30 1.99 -20.06 -18.94
C LEU A 30 1.88 -21.55 -19.28
N HIS A 31 0.74 -21.99 -19.82
CA HIS A 31 0.57 -23.35 -20.35
C HIS A 31 1.49 -23.64 -21.53
N GLU A 32 1.64 -22.69 -22.46
CA GLU A 32 2.55 -22.81 -23.60
C GLU A 32 4.02 -22.86 -23.17
N LEU A 33 4.42 -22.04 -22.19
CA LEU A 33 5.76 -22.06 -21.60
C LEU A 33 6.05 -23.38 -20.86
N ASN A 34 5.06 -23.96 -20.19
CA ASN A 34 5.18 -25.26 -19.53
C ASN A 34 5.36 -26.42 -20.54
N LYS A 35 4.62 -26.42 -21.66
CA LYS A 35 4.74 -27.46 -22.71
C LYS A 35 6.10 -27.48 -23.38
N SER A 36 6.74 -26.33 -23.51
CA SER A 36 8.01 -26.17 -24.23
C SER A 36 9.26 -26.56 -23.42
N LYS A 37 9.10 -27.16 -22.22
CA LYS A 37 10.18 -27.40 -21.23
C LYS A 37 10.90 -26.12 -20.77
N HIS A 38 10.32 -24.94 -21.01
CA HIS A 38 10.83 -23.64 -20.52
C HIS A 38 10.48 -23.36 -19.05
N ARG A 39 10.05 -24.37 -18.29
CA ARG A 39 9.86 -24.27 -16.83
C ARG A 39 11.17 -24.20 -16.05
N GLN A 40 12.32 -24.18 -16.72
CA GLN A 40 13.58 -23.81 -16.08
C GLN A 40 13.94 -22.41 -16.53
N LEU A 41 14.03 -21.48 -15.57
CA LEU A 41 14.66 -20.19 -15.79
C LEU A 41 16.08 -20.47 -16.29
N ASN A 42 16.44 -19.92 -17.44
CA ASN A 42 17.75 -20.19 -18.04
C ASN A 42 18.82 -19.41 -17.27
N SER A 43 19.41 -20.04 -16.25
CA SER A 43 20.35 -19.42 -15.31
C SER A 43 21.53 -18.75 -16.00
N LEU A 44 22.12 -19.41 -17.01
CA LEU A 44 23.22 -18.88 -17.81
C LEU A 44 22.89 -17.55 -18.50
N SER A 45 21.63 -17.33 -18.89
CA SER A 45 21.20 -16.09 -19.54
C SER A 45 20.80 -14.97 -18.58
N LEU A 46 20.49 -15.30 -17.32
CA LEU A 46 19.99 -14.32 -16.34
C LEU A 46 21.07 -13.84 -15.38
N GLU A 47 22.13 -14.62 -15.17
CA GLU A 47 23.28 -14.25 -14.33
C GLU A 47 24.20 -13.22 -15.01
N GLU A 48 24.21 -13.17 -16.34
CA GLU A 48 25.06 -12.25 -17.14
C GLU A 48 24.41 -10.88 -17.42
N ILE A 49 23.18 -10.64 -16.93
CA ILE A 49 22.41 -9.43 -17.23
C ILE A 49 22.41 -8.48 -16.04
N ASP A 50 22.95 -7.29 -16.28
CA ASP A 50 22.96 -6.21 -15.30
C ASP A 50 21.54 -5.81 -14.87
N TRP A 51 21.41 -5.56 -13.57
CA TRP A 51 20.21 -4.93 -13.02
C TRP A 51 20.14 -3.47 -13.50
N LYS A 52 18.92 -2.96 -13.64
CA LYS A 52 18.68 -1.54 -13.92
C LYS A 52 17.31 -1.09 -13.43
N PRO A 53 17.10 0.21 -13.17
CA PRO A 53 15.79 0.73 -12.82
C PRO A 53 14.74 0.39 -13.88
N ILE A 54 13.52 0.04 -13.44
CA ILE A 54 12.40 -0.26 -14.34
C ILE A 54 11.93 1.00 -15.08
N GLN A 55 11.69 0.86 -16.38
CA GLN A 55 11.04 1.89 -17.18
C GLN A 55 9.62 1.46 -17.55
N ILE A 56 8.63 2.26 -17.12
CA ILE A 56 7.22 2.05 -17.43
C ILE A 56 6.77 3.06 -18.50
N HIS A 57 6.06 2.59 -19.51
CA HIS A 57 5.40 3.43 -20.51
C HIS A 57 3.88 3.25 -20.45
N PHE A 58 3.14 4.37 -20.41
CA PHE A 58 1.69 4.37 -20.49
C PHE A 58 1.24 4.66 -21.92
N GLN A 59 0.60 3.69 -22.54
CA GLN A 59 0.02 3.82 -23.88
C GLN A 59 -1.47 4.09 -23.75
N PHE A 60 -1.89 5.35 -23.89
CA PHE A 60 -3.30 5.70 -23.88
C PHE A 60 -4.01 5.15 -25.13
N LEU A 61 -5.16 4.50 -24.89
CA LEU A 61 -6.08 4.08 -25.93
C LEU A 61 -7.09 5.21 -26.20
N GLU A 62 -7.49 5.37 -27.46
CA GLU A 62 -8.44 6.40 -27.85
C GLU A 62 -9.80 6.16 -27.18
N ASN A 63 -10.38 7.22 -26.60
CA ASN A 63 -11.72 7.20 -26.05
C ASN A 63 -12.37 8.58 -26.23
N SER A 64 -13.43 8.65 -27.04
CA SER A 64 -14.12 9.90 -27.38
C SER A 64 -14.88 10.53 -26.21
N GLU A 65 -15.15 9.79 -25.14
CA GLU A 65 -15.86 10.27 -23.95
C GLU A 65 -14.95 11.02 -22.96
N VAL A 66 -13.63 10.95 -23.15
CA VAL A 66 -12.65 11.49 -22.19
C VAL A 66 -12.20 12.88 -22.61
N SER A 67 -12.39 13.86 -21.73
CA SER A 67 -11.92 15.22 -21.96
C SER A 67 -10.40 15.35 -21.82
N GLN A 68 -9.81 16.35 -22.48
CA GLN A 68 -8.38 16.66 -22.31
C GLN A 68 -8.00 16.94 -20.84
N GLU A 69 -8.93 17.50 -20.07
CA GLU A 69 -8.74 17.78 -18.64
C GLU A 69 -8.54 16.48 -17.84
N ILE A 70 -9.39 15.48 -18.08
CA ILE A 70 -9.27 14.15 -17.46
C ILE A 70 -7.99 13.45 -17.94
N LEU A 71 -7.65 13.54 -19.22
CA LEU A 71 -6.41 12.96 -19.75
C LEU A 71 -5.18 13.57 -19.07
N ASN A 72 -5.12 14.90 -18.93
CA ASN A 72 -4.02 15.58 -18.25
C ASN A 72 -3.95 15.19 -16.76
N TYR A 73 -5.10 15.08 -16.10
CA TYR A 73 -5.20 14.67 -14.69
C TYR A 73 -4.67 13.25 -14.46
N ILE A 74 -5.11 12.29 -15.28
CA ILE A 74 -4.69 10.89 -15.18
C ILE A 74 -3.23 10.72 -15.61
N THR A 75 -2.79 11.46 -16.63
CA THR A 75 -1.37 11.50 -17.02
C THR A 75 -0.49 11.93 -15.84
N LYS A 76 -0.89 12.98 -15.11
CA LYS A 76 -0.16 13.42 -13.91
C LYS A 76 -0.06 12.32 -12.85
N ILE A 77 -1.17 11.65 -12.55
CA ILE A 77 -1.23 10.55 -11.56
C ILE A 77 -0.30 9.39 -11.97
N LEU A 78 -0.38 8.99 -13.24
CA LEU A 78 0.41 7.88 -13.77
C LEU A 78 1.91 8.23 -13.83
N GLU A 79 2.29 9.44 -14.21
CA GLU A 79 3.70 9.87 -14.22
C GLU A 79 4.31 9.91 -12.81
N ILE A 80 3.56 10.35 -11.79
CA ILE A 80 3.99 10.24 -10.38
C ILE A 80 4.25 8.76 -10.03
N SER A 81 3.33 7.88 -10.41
CA SER A 81 3.41 6.45 -10.13
C SER A 81 4.60 5.77 -10.82
N LYS A 82 4.84 6.10 -12.09
CA LYS A 82 6.00 5.61 -12.86
C LYS A 82 7.31 6.06 -12.24
N ILE A 83 7.43 7.31 -11.81
CA ILE A 83 8.62 7.80 -11.11
C ILE A 83 8.82 7.04 -9.79
N PHE A 84 7.73 6.78 -9.05
CA PHE A 84 7.79 5.99 -7.83
C PHE A 84 8.34 4.57 -8.09
N PHE A 85 7.81 3.82 -9.05
CA PHE A 85 8.33 2.47 -9.34
C PHE A 85 9.74 2.50 -9.93
N GLY A 86 10.06 3.43 -10.83
CA GLY A 86 11.41 3.57 -11.39
C GLY A 86 12.46 3.88 -10.32
N ARG A 87 12.09 4.62 -9.27
CA ARG A 87 12.98 4.91 -8.13
C ARG A 87 13.18 3.71 -7.20
N HIS A 88 12.22 2.79 -7.11
CA HIS A 88 12.22 1.74 -6.10
C HIS A 88 12.44 0.32 -6.65
N LEU A 89 12.22 0.08 -7.95
CA LEU A 89 12.31 -1.25 -8.55
C LEU A 89 13.40 -1.32 -9.61
N MET A 90 14.16 -2.40 -9.55
CA MET A 90 15.12 -2.79 -10.56
C MET A 90 14.69 -4.10 -11.21
N ILE A 91 15.06 -4.26 -12.47
CA ILE A 91 14.83 -5.45 -13.28
C ILE A 91 16.12 -5.88 -13.98
N ARG A 92 16.16 -7.13 -14.42
CA ARG A 92 17.13 -7.61 -15.41
C ARG A 92 16.56 -7.35 -16.79
N LYS A 93 17.21 -6.53 -17.63
CA LYS A 93 16.72 -6.24 -18.98
C LYS A 93 17.27 -7.23 -19.98
N GLN A 94 16.42 -8.14 -20.47
CA GLN A 94 16.83 -9.16 -21.44
C GLN A 94 16.62 -8.75 -22.90
N GLN A 95 15.83 -7.70 -23.16
CA GLN A 95 15.47 -7.29 -24.52
C GLN A 95 15.64 -5.79 -24.70
N GLN A 96 16.13 -5.38 -25.87
CA GLN A 96 16.24 -3.96 -26.19
C GLN A 96 14.86 -3.31 -26.39
N SER A 97 13.96 -4.04 -27.07
CA SER A 97 12.57 -3.65 -27.28
C SER A 97 11.61 -4.81 -26.99
N ILE A 98 10.36 -4.46 -26.67
CA ILE A 98 9.25 -5.38 -26.48
C ILE A 98 8.12 -5.03 -27.45
N ILE A 99 7.41 -6.05 -27.91
CA ILE A 99 6.29 -5.94 -28.86
C ILE A 99 5.11 -6.72 -28.27
N PHE A 100 3.89 -6.17 -28.37
CA PHE A 100 2.70 -6.83 -27.84
C PHE A 100 2.38 -8.11 -28.63
N GLY A 101 2.50 -8.06 -29.95
CA GLY A 101 2.35 -9.20 -30.88
C GLY A 101 0.92 -9.35 -31.39
N ASN A 102 0.62 -10.50 -31.99
CA ASN A 102 -0.62 -10.76 -32.74
C ASN A 102 -1.88 -10.97 -31.87
N LYS A 103 -1.91 -10.40 -30.67
CA LYS A 103 -3.05 -10.49 -29.77
C LYS A 103 -3.91 -9.25 -29.95
N SER A 104 -5.23 -9.43 -30.04
CA SER A 104 -6.17 -8.32 -30.23
C SER A 104 -6.68 -7.72 -28.92
N THR A 105 -6.50 -8.40 -27.79
CA THR A 105 -7.01 -7.96 -26.49
C THR A 105 -5.98 -8.10 -25.37
N CYS A 106 -6.10 -7.26 -24.34
CA CYS A 106 -5.30 -7.28 -23.12
C CYS A 106 -6.26 -7.08 -21.93
N GLY A 107 -6.52 -8.13 -21.15
CA GLY A 107 -7.45 -8.05 -20.01
C GLY A 107 -8.86 -7.60 -20.40
N GLY A 108 -9.40 -8.18 -21.47
CA GLY A 108 -10.74 -7.87 -22.01
C GLY A 108 -10.83 -6.58 -22.83
N ILE A 109 -9.74 -5.81 -22.94
CA ILE A 109 -9.71 -4.53 -23.68
C ILE A 109 -9.10 -4.70 -25.06
N ASP A 110 -9.78 -4.20 -26.09
CA ASP A 110 -9.30 -4.20 -27.48
C ASP A 110 -8.05 -3.32 -27.64
N ILE A 111 -7.01 -3.91 -28.25
CA ILE A 111 -5.75 -3.23 -28.55
C ILE A 111 -5.70 -2.92 -30.06
N PRO A 112 -5.64 -1.63 -30.45
CA PRO A 112 -5.56 -1.23 -31.85
C PRO A 112 -4.38 -1.89 -32.58
N GLU A 113 -4.58 -2.25 -33.85
CA GLU A 113 -3.56 -2.89 -34.70
C GLU A 113 -2.24 -2.08 -34.73
N ALA A 114 -2.35 -0.76 -34.72
CA ALA A 114 -1.21 0.16 -34.67
C ALA A 114 -0.30 -0.02 -33.43
N PHE A 115 -0.81 -0.57 -32.33
CA PHE A 115 -0.03 -0.84 -31.11
C PHE A 115 0.40 -2.29 -30.97
N GLN A 116 -0.23 -3.21 -31.70
CA GLN A 116 0.09 -4.65 -31.63
C GLN A 116 1.52 -4.95 -32.09
N GLN A 117 1.95 -4.35 -33.20
CA GLN A 117 3.29 -4.55 -33.78
C GLN A 117 4.27 -3.42 -33.46
N LYS A 118 3.87 -2.44 -32.64
CA LYS A 118 4.74 -1.32 -32.25
C LYS A 118 5.85 -1.82 -31.35
N GLU A 119 7.08 -1.40 -31.65
CA GLU A 119 8.23 -1.60 -30.78
C GLU A 119 8.23 -0.56 -29.65
N TYR A 120 8.37 -1.05 -28.42
CA TYR A 120 8.55 -0.22 -27.23
C TYR A 120 9.93 -0.51 -26.65
N TYR A 121 10.68 0.54 -26.30
CA TYR A 121 12.04 0.41 -25.75
C TYR A 121 12.05 0.39 -24.21
N GLN A 122 10.88 0.60 -23.60
CA GLN A 122 10.66 0.49 -22.16
C GLN A 122 10.47 -0.97 -21.74
N ASP A 123 10.47 -1.21 -20.43
CA ASP A 123 10.56 -2.55 -19.85
C ASP A 123 9.18 -3.13 -19.48
N LEU A 124 8.19 -2.24 -19.34
CA LEU A 124 6.78 -2.53 -19.10
C LEU A 124 5.93 -1.49 -19.85
N VAL A 125 4.97 -1.94 -20.65
CA VAL A 125 3.97 -1.09 -21.30
C VAL A 125 2.61 -1.37 -20.67
N ILE A 126 1.94 -0.32 -20.20
CA ILE A 126 0.59 -0.41 -19.63
C ILE A 126 -0.36 0.34 -20.56
N PHE A 127 -1.31 -0.39 -21.14
CA PHE A 127 -2.38 0.23 -21.91
C PHE A 127 -3.35 0.94 -20.96
N VAL A 128 -3.61 2.22 -21.20
CA VAL A 128 -4.52 3.03 -20.37
C VAL A 128 -5.83 3.16 -21.10
N SER A 129 -6.89 2.69 -20.46
CA SER A 129 -8.25 2.72 -20.98
C SER A 129 -9.19 3.38 -19.98
N PHE A 130 -10.34 3.79 -20.48
CA PHE A 130 -11.37 4.46 -19.69
C PHE A 130 -12.72 3.81 -19.97
N ARG A 131 -13.54 3.70 -18.94
CA ARG A 131 -14.91 3.23 -19.07
C ARG A 131 -15.82 4.01 -18.14
N ASN A 132 -17.03 4.32 -18.59
CA ASN A 132 -18.05 4.89 -17.71
C ASN A 132 -18.99 3.78 -17.24
N ASP A 133 -18.72 3.21 -16.06
CA ASP A 133 -19.57 2.17 -15.48
C ASP A 133 -20.40 2.72 -14.31
N ASN A 134 -21.65 3.07 -14.60
CA ASN A 134 -22.61 3.56 -13.63
C ASN A 134 -23.17 2.47 -12.69
N THR A 135 -22.89 1.20 -12.97
CA THR A 135 -23.41 0.06 -12.22
C THR A 135 -22.44 -0.47 -11.17
N SER A 136 -21.15 -0.10 -11.27
CA SER A 136 -20.11 -0.54 -10.35
C SER A 136 -19.34 0.63 -9.73
N ASN A 137 -18.80 0.42 -8.52
CA ASN A 137 -18.14 1.45 -7.72
C ASN A 137 -16.60 1.34 -7.72
N TYR A 138 -16.01 0.43 -8.50
CA TYR A 138 -14.55 0.36 -8.64
C TYR A 138 -13.99 1.69 -9.18
N TYR A 139 -12.80 2.05 -8.72
CA TYR A 139 -12.05 3.23 -9.17
C TYR A 139 -11.26 2.94 -10.43
N ALA A 140 -10.52 1.83 -10.39
CA ALA A 140 -9.81 1.27 -11.51
C ALA A 140 -9.72 -0.26 -11.34
N TYR A 141 -9.25 -0.94 -12.37
CA TYR A 141 -8.73 -2.30 -12.28
C TYR A 141 -7.51 -2.42 -13.18
N SER A 142 -6.63 -3.37 -12.87
CA SER A 142 -5.39 -3.53 -13.60
C SER A 142 -4.82 -4.93 -13.46
N GLY A 143 -3.98 -5.31 -14.44
CA GLY A 143 -3.23 -6.54 -14.39
C GLY A 143 -2.37 -6.75 -15.64
N PRO A 144 -1.48 -7.74 -15.60
CA PRO A 144 -0.62 -8.07 -16.71
C PRO A 144 -1.37 -8.93 -17.72
N CYS A 145 -1.14 -8.69 -19.01
CA CYS A 145 -1.70 -9.50 -20.09
C CYS A 145 -0.61 -10.15 -20.95
N LYS A 146 0.67 -9.83 -20.72
CA LYS A 146 1.81 -10.49 -21.33
C LYS A 146 3.01 -10.52 -20.40
N ILE A 147 3.62 -11.69 -20.30
CA ILE A 147 4.89 -11.91 -19.59
C ILE A 147 6.01 -12.25 -20.57
N THR A 148 7.25 -12.05 -20.15
CA THR A 148 8.41 -12.48 -20.94
C THR A 148 8.79 -13.92 -20.66
N LYS A 149 9.30 -14.62 -21.67
CA LYS A 149 9.73 -16.03 -21.53
C LYS A 149 11.06 -16.21 -20.78
N TYR A 150 11.79 -15.12 -20.53
CA TYR A 150 13.14 -15.20 -19.95
C TYR A 150 13.10 -15.31 -18.43
N ASP A 151 12.38 -14.40 -17.77
CA ASP A 151 12.28 -14.32 -16.32
C ASP A 151 10.83 -14.32 -15.80
N LEU A 152 9.86 -14.59 -16.68
CA LEU A 152 8.40 -14.60 -16.41
C LEU A 152 7.83 -13.27 -15.90
N ARG A 153 8.61 -12.20 -15.94
CA ARG A 153 8.17 -10.87 -15.52
C ARG A 153 7.09 -10.32 -16.46
N PRO A 154 6.07 -9.63 -15.93
CA PRO A 154 5.18 -8.81 -16.73
C PRO A 154 5.90 -7.78 -17.61
N ILE A 155 5.51 -7.73 -18.88
CA ILE A 155 6.03 -6.77 -19.88
C ILE A 155 4.91 -5.98 -20.60
N PHE A 156 3.68 -6.51 -20.63
CA PHE A 156 2.50 -5.72 -20.98
C PHE A 156 1.39 -5.94 -19.96
N GLY A 157 0.66 -4.87 -19.67
CA GLY A 157 -0.54 -4.90 -18.84
C GLY A 157 -1.55 -3.84 -19.27
N VAL A 158 -2.61 -3.75 -18.49
CA VAL A 158 -3.69 -2.79 -18.71
C VAL A 158 -4.09 -2.13 -17.41
N ILE A 159 -4.49 -0.87 -17.48
CA ILE A 159 -5.22 -0.17 -16.43
C ILE A 159 -6.48 0.43 -17.04
N ASN A 160 -7.62 0.18 -16.42
CA ASN A 160 -8.89 0.76 -16.80
C ASN A 160 -9.40 1.67 -15.70
N TRP A 161 -9.67 2.93 -16.02
CA TRP A 161 -10.22 3.90 -15.08
C TRP A 161 -11.74 4.01 -15.25
N ASN A 162 -12.47 3.95 -14.13
CA ASN A 162 -13.89 4.21 -14.12
C ASN A 162 -14.16 5.73 -14.08
N LEU A 163 -14.62 6.28 -15.20
CA LEU A 163 -14.92 7.71 -15.36
C LEU A 163 -15.94 8.23 -14.33
N ARG A 164 -16.83 7.35 -13.83
CA ARG A 164 -17.77 7.68 -12.75
C ARG A 164 -17.08 8.20 -11.48
N GLN A 165 -15.91 7.64 -11.15
CA GLN A 165 -15.17 8.00 -9.95
C GLN A 165 -14.28 9.23 -10.15
N ILE A 166 -14.04 9.65 -11.39
CA ILE A 166 -13.22 10.81 -11.73
C ILE A 166 -14.10 12.06 -11.81
N GLN A 167 -14.27 12.73 -10.68
CA GLN A 167 -15.08 13.96 -10.58
C GLN A 167 -14.21 15.22 -10.52
N MET A 168 -13.93 15.81 -11.69
CA MET A 168 -13.03 16.97 -11.82
C MET A 168 -13.45 18.21 -11.00
N LYS A 169 -14.76 18.40 -10.76
CA LYS A 169 -15.29 19.53 -9.97
C LYS A 169 -14.78 19.59 -8.52
N ASN A 170 -14.29 18.46 -8.01
CA ASN A 170 -14.03 18.25 -6.59
C ASN A 170 -12.55 17.94 -6.32
N VAL A 171 -11.69 18.13 -7.33
CA VAL A 171 -10.28 17.78 -7.26
C VAL A 171 -9.54 18.72 -6.31
N ASN A 172 -8.94 18.14 -5.28
CA ASN A 172 -8.09 18.78 -4.29
C ASN A 172 -6.89 17.86 -3.99
N SER A 173 -5.99 18.29 -3.08
CA SER A 173 -4.79 17.51 -2.73
C SER A 173 -5.13 16.10 -2.28
N PHE A 174 -6.15 15.95 -1.43
CA PHE A 174 -6.59 14.67 -0.91
C PHE A 174 -7.06 13.72 -2.02
N THR A 175 -7.94 14.17 -2.91
CA THR A 175 -8.42 13.33 -4.02
C THR A 175 -7.29 12.98 -5.00
N ILE A 176 -6.32 13.88 -5.18
CA ILE A 176 -5.14 13.60 -6.01
C ILE A 176 -4.35 12.45 -5.40
N GLN A 177 -4.09 12.48 -4.09
CA GLN A 177 -3.38 11.39 -3.44
C GLN A 177 -4.14 10.08 -3.41
N GLN A 178 -5.44 10.11 -3.18
CA GLN A 178 -6.25 8.89 -3.25
C GLN A 178 -6.14 8.24 -4.63
N ASN A 179 -6.17 9.03 -5.70
CA ASN A 179 -6.02 8.49 -7.05
C ASN A 179 -4.57 8.07 -7.37
N ILE A 180 -3.56 8.71 -6.78
CA ILE A 180 -2.17 8.21 -6.83
C ILE A 180 -2.08 6.87 -6.12
N GLN A 181 -2.65 6.72 -4.93
CA GLN A 181 -2.71 5.47 -4.18
C GLN A 181 -3.42 4.37 -5.00
N THR A 182 -4.57 4.67 -5.61
CA THR A 182 -5.24 3.76 -6.55
C THR A 182 -4.30 3.37 -7.70
N SER A 183 -3.63 4.34 -8.33
CA SER A 183 -2.69 4.05 -9.41
C SER A 183 -1.52 3.16 -8.98
N ILE A 184 -0.94 3.39 -7.80
CA ILE A 184 0.11 2.54 -7.23
C ILE A 184 -0.42 1.13 -6.98
N HIS A 185 -1.60 0.99 -6.38
CA HIS A 185 -2.27 -0.29 -6.15
C HIS A 185 -2.46 -1.07 -7.45
N GLU A 186 -3.06 -0.43 -8.46
CA GLU A 186 -3.31 -1.05 -9.77
C GLU A 186 -2.02 -1.47 -10.48
N ILE A 187 -0.98 -0.63 -10.43
CA ILE A 187 0.30 -0.98 -11.05
C ILE A 187 0.95 -2.17 -10.32
N ILE A 188 0.76 -2.34 -9.02
CA ILE A 188 1.26 -3.53 -8.29
C ILE A 188 0.59 -4.82 -8.78
N HIS A 189 -0.71 -4.81 -9.10
CA HIS A 189 -1.34 -5.93 -9.79
C HIS A 189 -0.70 -6.20 -11.15
N THR A 190 -0.47 -5.15 -11.96
CA THR A 190 0.25 -5.28 -13.24
C THR A 190 1.67 -5.80 -13.09
N LEU A 191 2.39 -5.44 -12.03
CA LEU A 191 3.74 -5.94 -11.73
C LEU A 191 3.73 -7.41 -11.32
N GLY A 192 2.58 -7.94 -10.88
CA GLY A 192 2.38 -9.37 -10.73
C GLY A 192 1.69 -9.80 -9.45
N PHE A 193 1.10 -8.90 -8.66
CA PHE A 193 0.29 -9.29 -7.50
C PHE A 193 -1.07 -9.86 -7.93
N ILE A 194 -1.06 -11.05 -8.51
CA ILE A 194 -2.27 -11.75 -8.96
C ILE A 194 -2.08 -13.25 -8.76
N LYS A 195 -3.16 -13.94 -8.41
CA LYS A 195 -3.13 -15.35 -8.01
C LYS A 195 -2.47 -16.27 -9.04
N VAL A 196 -2.75 -16.07 -10.32
CA VAL A 196 -2.22 -16.90 -11.41
C VAL A 196 -0.68 -16.92 -11.47
N LEU A 197 -0.02 -15.88 -10.95
CA LEU A 197 1.45 -15.77 -10.95
C LEU A 197 2.12 -16.32 -9.69
N TYR A 198 1.40 -16.65 -8.60
CA TYR A 198 2.02 -17.04 -7.34
C TYR A 198 2.98 -18.24 -7.47
N GLN A 199 2.55 -19.29 -8.19
CA GLN A 199 3.37 -20.48 -8.43
C GLN A 199 4.59 -20.25 -9.35
N TYR A 200 4.71 -19.05 -9.92
CA TYR A 200 5.81 -18.63 -10.80
C TYR A 200 6.75 -17.63 -10.13
N TYR A 201 6.49 -17.27 -8.88
CA TYR A 201 7.47 -16.57 -8.06
C TYR A 201 8.66 -17.48 -7.76
N TYR A 202 9.86 -16.90 -7.76
CA TYR A 202 11.10 -17.64 -7.58
C TYR A 202 12.09 -16.89 -6.71
N ASP A 203 13.04 -17.62 -6.14
CA ASP A 203 14.19 -17.01 -5.48
C ASP A 203 15.08 -16.36 -6.55
N PRO A 204 15.22 -15.04 -6.59
CA PRO A 204 16.00 -14.34 -7.61
C PRO A 204 17.49 -14.70 -7.63
N GLN A 205 18.00 -15.41 -6.62
CA GLN A 205 19.39 -15.87 -6.53
C GLN A 205 19.56 -17.28 -7.10
N THR A 206 18.71 -18.23 -6.66
CA THR A 206 18.81 -19.62 -7.13
C THR A 206 18.08 -19.83 -8.45
N LEU A 207 17.18 -18.92 -8.79
CA LEU A 207 16.24 -19.02 -9.92
C LEU A 207 15.35 -20.26 -9.81
N GLU A 208 15.18 -20.78 -8.59
CA GLU A 208 14.24 -21.85 -8.29
C GLU A 208 12.90 -21.25 -7.89
N PHE A 209 11.82 -21.77 -8.49
CA PHE A 209 10.47 -21.43 -8.06
C PHE A 209 10.28 -21.79 -6.59
N TYR A 210 9.58 -20.92 -5.85
CA TYR A 210 9.20 -21.26 -4.50
C TYR A 210 8.28 -22.47 -4.50
N ASN A 211 8.55 -23.42 -3.60
CA ASN A 211 7.67 -24.56 -3.39
C ASN A 211 6.44 -24.12 -2.56
N LEU A 212 5.56 -23.35 -3.19
CA LEU A 212 4.37 -22.82 -2.56
C LEU A 212 3.31 -23.92 -2.48
N THR A 213 2.84 -24.17 -1.26
CA THR A 213 1.60 -24.92 -1.07
C THR A 213 0.51 -23.87 -0.97
N LEU A 214 -0.44 -23.86 -1.91
CA LEU A 214 -1.63 -22.99 -1.88
C LEU A 214 -2.60 -23.53 -0.81
N GLU A 215 -2.13 -23.58 0.43
CA GLU A 215 -2.90 -24.00 1.59
C GLU A 215 -3.96 -22.95 1.88
N LYS A 216 -5.09 -23.43 2.40
CA LYS A 216 -6.09 -22.58 2.98
C LYS A 216 -6.13 -22.75 4.48
N ASP A 217 -6.36 -21.67 5.19
CA ASP A 217 -6.64 -21.74 6.62
C ASP A 217 -8.06 -22.26 6.90
N LYS A 218 -8.44 -22.31 8.18
CA LYS A 218 -9.76 -22.78 8.62
C LYS A 218 -10.93 -21.89 8.16
N ASN A 219 -10.65 -20.64 7.80
CA ASN A 219 -11.61 -19.64 7.33
C ASN A 219 -11.58 -19.54 5.79
N ASN A 220 -10.94 -20.50 5.11
CA ASN A 220 -10.84 -20.59 3.64
C ASN A 220 -10.03 -19.45 2.99
N HIS A 221 -9.20 -18.73 3.75
CA HIS A 221 -8.20 -17.81 3.21
C HIS A 221 -7.05 -18.58 2.60
N LEU A 222 -6.62 -18.21 1.40
CA LEU A 222 -5.35 -18.66 0.86
C LEU A 222 -4.19 -18.08 1.70
N ILE A 223 -3.17 -18.89 1.94
CA ILE A 223 -1.93 -18.45 2.59
C ILE A 223 -0.81 -18.35 1.56
N LEU A 224 -0.35 -17.14 1.27
CA LEU A 224 0.78 -16.90 0.37
C LEU A 224 2.09 -17.09 1.14
N SER A 225 2.72 -18.25 0.95
CA SER A 225 3.82 -18.77 1.75
C SER A 225 5.22 -18.51 1.15
N THR A 226 5.44 -17.35 0.54
CA THR A 226 6.78 -16.98 0.05
C THR A 226 7.73 -16.68 1.23
N PRO A 227 9.06 -16.93 1.09
CA PRO A 227 9.96 -16.95 2.25
C PRO A 227 10.05 -15.63 3.03
N ARG A 228 10.15 -14.48 2.37
CA ARG A 228 10.22 -13.19 3.09
C ARG A 228 8.87 -12.84 3.67
N LEU A 229 7.80 -13.06 2.91
CA LEU A 229 6.46 -12.74 3.35
C LEU A 229 6.07 -13.55 4.58
N MET A 230 6.41 -14.84 4.62
CA MET A 230 6.29 -15.66 5.83
C MET A 230 7.11 -15.09 7.00
N ASN A 231 8.36 -14.70 6.76
CA ASN A 231 9.22 -14.18 7.82
C ASN A 231 8.68 -12.86 8.41
N ILE A 232 8.29 -11.91 7.57
CA ILE A 232 7.72 -10.65 8.05
C ILE A 232 6.36 -10.87 8.72
N SER A 233 5.53 -11.82 8.26
CA SER A 233 4.30 -12.19 8.98
C SER A 233 4.59 -12.70 10.39
N LYS A 234 5.58 -13.58 10.55
CA LYS A 234 5.98 -14.10 11.87
C LYS A 234 6.42 -12.98 12.81
N GLU A 235 7.33 -12.12 12.32
CA GLU A 235 7.87 -11.00 13.09
C GLU A 235 6.78 -9.97 13.44
N TYR A 236 5.98 -9.57 12.45
CA TYR A 236 4.98 -8.51 12.59
C TYR A 236 3.88 -8.90 13.56
N PHE A 237 3.28 -10.08 13.38
CA PHE A 237 2.20 -10.56 14.24
C PHE A 237 2.72 -11.19 15.54
N GLN A 238 4.03 -11.43 15.70
CA GLN A 238 4.63 -12.23 16.77
C GLN A 238 4.01 -13.64 16.84
N CYS A 239 3.92 -14.31 15.68
CA CYS A 239 3.33 -15.63 15.56
C CYS A 239 4.23 -16.58 14.78
N ASP A 240 5.00 -17.45 15.45
CA ASP A 240 5.90 -18.40 14.79
C ASP A 240 5.17 -19.47 13.94
N GLN A 241 3.88 -19.67 14.18
CA GLN A 241 3.05 -20.66 13.51
C GLN A 241 2.47 -20.16 12.17
N VAL A 242 2.51 -18.85 11.89
CA VAL A 242 2.01 -18.33 10.61
C VAL A 242 2.92 -18.79 9.47
N LYS A 243 2.31 -19.24 8.37
CA LYS A 243 3.02 -19.82 7.23
C LYS A 243 3.21 -18.86 6.05
N GLY A 244 2.68 -17.63 6.13
CA GLY A 244 2.66 -16.69 5.02
C GLY A 244 1.83 -15.45 5.31
N ALA A 245 1.55 -14.64 4.29
CA ALA A 245 0.49 -13.64 4.38
C ALA A 245 -0.88 -14.27 4.14
N VAL A 246 -1.89 -13.76 4.85
CA VAL A 246 -3.29 -14.19 4.67
C VAL A 246 -3.90 -13.38 3.53
N MET A 247 -4.45 -14.08 2.56
CA MET A 247 -5.04 -13.51 1.35
C MET A 247 -6.55 -13.38 1.49
N GLU A 248 -7.10 -12.35 0.87
CA GLU A 248 -8.54 -12.06 0.80
C GLU A 248 -9.35 -13.29 0.37
N ASN A 249 -10.44 -13.62 1.07
CA ASN A 249 -11.32 -14.75 0.73
C ASN A 249 -12.69 -14.30 0.19
N GLN A 250 -13.02 -13.02 0.25
CA GLN A 250 -14.32 -12.45 -0.12
C GLN A 250 -14.23 -11.59 -1.40
N GLY A 251 -15.36 -10.99 -1.79
CA GLY A 251 -15.47 -10.14 -2.99
C GLY A 251 -15.52 -10.90 -4.34
N GLY A 252 -15.46 -12.23 -4.31
CA GLY A 252 -15.49 -13.10 -5.51
C GLY A 252 -14.17 -13.07 -6.29
N ASP A 253 -14.17 -13.58 -7.52
CA ASP A 253 -12.96 -13.76 -8.36
C ASP A 253 -12.18 -12.44 -8.62
N ASN A 254 -12.80 -11.29 -8.37
CA ASN A 254 -12.17 -9.97 -8.55
C ASN A 254 -11.31 -9.50 -7.38
N SER A 255 -11.46 -10.13 -6.22
CA SER A 255 -10.87 -9.64 -4.98
C SER A 255 -10.16 -10.77 -4.24
N ALA A 256 -10.86 -11.90 -4.10
CA ALA A 256 -10.37 -13.08 -3.41
C ALA A 256 -9.06 -13.56 -4.04
N ASP A 257 -8.04 -13.80 -3.22
CA ASP A 257 -6.70 -14.26 -3.57
C ASP A 257 -5.83 -13.26 -4.36
N HIS A 258 -6.31 -12.06 -4.73
CA HIS A 258 -5.50 -11.01 -5.38
C HIS A 258 -5.05 -9.91 -4.42
N HIS A 259 -5.58 -9.89 -3.19
CA HIS A 259 -5.37 -8.85 -2.19
C HIS A 259 -4.97 -9.45 -0.84
N PHE A 260 -4.40 -8.62 0.03
CA PHE A 260 -4.26 -8.97 1.44
C PHE A 260 -5.62 -8.93 2.14
N GLU A 261 -5.82 -9.85 3.07
CA GLU A 261 -7.07 -10.01 3.84
C GLU A 261 -7.40 -8.75 4.67
N ARG A 262 -8.55 -8.10 4.38
CA ARG A 262 -8.94 -6.84 5.04
C ARG A 262 -8.98 -6.99 6.57
N THR A 263 -9.39 -8.14 7.08
CA THR A 263 -9.49 -8.41 8.53
C THR A 263 -8.17 -8.30 9.26
N TYR A 264 -7.05 -8.65 8.62
CA TYR A 264 -5.74 -8.69 9.27
C TYR A 264 -4.82 -7.53 8.86
N TYR A 265 -5.08 -6.93 7.70
CA TYR A 265 -4.23 -5.88 7.11
C TYR A 265 -4.93 -4.50 7.06
N PHE A 266 -6.22 -4.42 7.37
CA PHE A 266 -6.99 -3.18 7.52
C PHE A 266 -6.78 -2.19 6.36
N ASN A 267 -6.02 -1.11 6.57
CA ASN A 267 -5.79 -0.04 5.62
C ASN A 267 -4.49 -0.19 4.80
N GLU A 268 -3.90 -1.39 4.78
CA GLU A 268 -2.82 -1.70 3.83
C GLU A 268 -3.30 -1.45 2.39
N LEU A 269 -2.45 -0.80 1.59
CA LEU A 269 -2.78 -0.34 0.25
C LEU A 269 -3.31 -1.46 -0.64
N MET A 270 -2.82 -2.68 -0.50
CA MET A 270 -3.19 -3.84 -1.30
C MET A 270 -4.31 -4.70 -0.69
N THR A 271 -5.16 -4.13 0.18
CA THR A 271 -6.46 -4.75 0.53
C THR A 271 -7.50 -4.49 -0.56
N GLY A 272 -8.53 -5.35 -0.67
CA GLY A 272 -9.44 -5.41 -1.81
C GLY A 272 -10.41 -4.24 -2.04
N SER A 273 -10.28 -3.14 -1.30
CA SER A 273 -11.07 -1.92 -1.53
C SER A 273 -10.39 -0.68 -0.98
N GLN A 274 -10.68 0.49 -1.55
CA GLN A 274 -10.19 1.74 -0.97
C GLN A 274 -10.89 2.03 0.37
N MET A 275 -10.11 2.38 1.39
CA MET A 275 -10.64 2.85 2.67
C MET A 275 -10.69 4.37 2.71
N ASN A 276 -11.70 4.93 3.40
CA ASN A 276 -11.70 6.35 3.70
C ASN A 276 -10.52 6.71 4.61
N GLY A 277 -9.80 7.77 4.25
CA GLY A 277 -8.59 8.19 4.94
C GLY A 277 -7.34 7.65 4.27
N GLN A 278 -6.22 7.66 4.98
CA GLN A 278 -4.92 7.31 4.42
C GLN A 278 -4.71 5.79 4.41
N SER A 279 -4.59 5.22 3.21
CA SER A 279 -4.02 3.88 3.02
C SER A 279 -2.51 3.89 3.28
N VAL A 280 -1.96 2.76 3.72
CA VAL A 280 -0.52 2.60 4.03
C VAL A 280 0.15 1.63 3.06
N LEU A 281 1.27 2.04 2.46
CA LEU A 281 2.13 1.14 1.69
C LEU A 281 3.14 0.51 2.64
N SER A 282 2.79 -0.67 3.16
CA SER A 282 3.52 -1.29 4.28
C SER A 282 4.72 -2.11 3.84
N GLN A 283 5.50 -2.57 4.83
CA GLN A 283 6.59 -3.51 4.60
C GLN A 283 6.12 -4.83 3.97
N PHE A 284 4.85 -5.24 4.16
CA PHE A 284 4.31 -6.44 3.51
C PHE A 284 4.32 -6.32 1.99
N THR A 285 3.87 -5.19 1.44
CA THR A 285 3.85 -4.97 -0.01
C THR A 285 5.25 -4.91 -0.61
N PHE A 286 6.20 -4.20 0.01
CA PHE A 286 7.59 -4.19 -0.46
C PHE A 286 8.23 -5.59 -0.37
N THR A 287 7.93 -6.32 0.70
CA THR A 287 8.41 -7.70 0.88
C THR A 287 7.87 -8.61 -0.22
N LEU A 288 6.58 -8.50 -0.54
CA LEU A 288 5.95 -9.23 -1.63
C LEU A 288 6.55 -8.89 -3.00
N LEU A 289 6.79 -7.60 -3.30
CA LEU A 289 7.46 -7.18 -4.54
C LEU A 289 8.85 -7.80 -4.70
N SER A 290 9.58 -7.98 -3.59
CA SER A 290 10.87 -8.70 -3.59
C SER A 290 10.69 -10.21 -3.81
N ASP A 291 9.64 -10.78 -3.23
CA ASP A 291 9.28 -12.19 -3.36
C ASP A 291 8.67 -12.54 -4.73
N PHE A 292 8.35 -11.58 -5.60
CA PHE A 292 8.02 -11.92 -6.99
C PHE A 292 9.20 -12.59 -7.72
N GLY A 293 10.43 -12.30 -7.31
CA GLY A 293 11.66 -12.77 -7.95
C GLY A 293 12.04 -11.99 -9.23
N PHE A 294 11.08 -11.32 -9.86
CA PHE A 294 11.31 -10.49 -11.05
C PHE A 294 12.02 -9.16 -10.75
N TYR A 295 11.89 -8.67 -9.52
CA TYR A 295 12.30 -7.32 -9.13
C TYR A 295 13.30 -7.34 -7.96
N ARG A 296 14.18 -6.34 -7.94
CA ARG A 296 14.96 -5.97 -6.75
C ARG A 296 14.57 -4.60 -6.26
N LEU A 297 14.55 -4.42 -4.95
CA LEU A 297 14.26 -3.12 -4.35
C LEU A 297 15.53 -2.26 -4.27
N LEU A 298 15.41 -1.01 -4.69
CA LEU A 298 16.32 0.07 -4.30
C LEU A 298 15.97 0.56 -2.89
N LYS A 299 16.81 1.41 -2.30
CA LYS A 299 16.54 2.00 -0.98
C LYS A 299 15.15 2.63 -0.92
N TYR A 300 14.34 2.17 0.04
CA TYR A 300 12.96 2.58 0.23
C TYR A 300 12.66 2.80 1.71
N LYS A 301 11.51 3.42 1.99
CA LYS A 301 10.85 3.39 3.30
C LYS A 301 9.47 2.79 3.12
N SER A 302 8.98 2.10 4.14
CA SER A 302 7.60 1.66 4.21
C SER A 302 6.82 2.49 5.22
N ASP A 303 5.51 2.65 4.98
CA ASP A 303 4.60 3.19 5.99
C ASP A 303 4.57 2.30 7.23
N PHE A 304 4.39 2.93 8.37
CA PHE A 304 4.29 2.23 9.65
C PHE A 304 2.84 1.84 9.90
N MET A 305 2.59 0.53 9.98
CA MET A 305 1.29 -0.05 10.31
C MET A 305 1.38 -0.71 11.67
N THR A 306 0.37 -0.55 12.52
CA THR A 306 0.31 -1.22 13.85
C THR A 306 -0.89 -2.13 14.02
N TYR A 307 -1.86 -2.08 13.11
CA TYR A 307 -3.04 -2.92 13.15
C TYR A 307 -2.62 -4.39 13.17
N GLY A 308 -2.97 -5.13 14.23
CA GLY A 308 -2.57 -6.53 14.40
C GLY A 308 -1.11 -6.76 14.82
N LYS A 309 -0.28 -5.72 14.93
CA LYS A 309 1.14 -5.86 15.28
C LYS A 309 1.32 -6.42 16.69
N GLY A 310 2.08 -7.51 16.81
CA GLY A 310 2.41 -8.14 18.08
C GLY A 310 1.25 -8.78 18.83
N LYS A 311 0.13 -9.09 18.14
CA LYS A 311 -1.06 -9.69 18.77
C LYS A 311 -0.98 -11.20 18.97
N GLY A 312 0.05 -11.85 18.45
CA GLY A 312 0.26 -13.29 18.53
C GLY A 312 -0.63 -14.08 17.58
N CYS A 313 -0.47 -15.40 17.60
CA CYS A 313 -1.17 -16.30 16.69
C CYS A 313 -2.69 -16.29 16.85
N ASP A 314 -3.20 -15.99 18.04
CA ASP A 314 -4.64 -15.90 18.30
C ASP A 314 -5.32 -14.86 17.40
N PHE A 315 -4.64 -13.76 17.06
CA PHE A 315 -5.19 -12.74 16.17
C PHE A 315 -5.49 -13.29 14.77
N LEU A 316 -4.65 -14.19 14.27
CA LEU A 316 -4.81 -14.82 12.96
C LEU A 316 -5.71 -16.06 13.02
N PHE A 317 -5.67 -16.81 14.11
CA PHE A 317 -6.27 -18.14 14.20
C PHE A 317 -7.56 -18.20 14.99
N LYS A 318 -8.02 -17.14 15.66
CA LYS A 318 -9.35 -17.09 16.30
C LYS A 318 -10.28 -16.19 15.51
N SER A 319 -11.60 -16.38 15.69
CA SER A 319 -12.55 -15.42 15.15
C SER A 319 -12.38 -14.08 15.87
N CYS A 320 -12.49 -12.96 15.15
CA CYS A 320 -12.52 -11.62 15.74
C CYS A 320 -13.59 -11.46 16.82
N LYS A 321 -14.68 -12.24 16.76
CA LYS A 321 -15.76 -12.25 17.78
C LYS A 321 -15.31 -12.86 19.10
N GLU A 322 -14.25 -13.67 19.11
CA GLU A 322 -13.65 -14.28 20.30
C GLU A 322 -12.53 -13.42 20.89
N LEU A 323 -12.04 -12.42 20.13
CA LEU A 323 -10.89 -11.62 20.49
C LEU A 323 -11.31 -10.34 21.22
N GLN A 324 -10.66 -10.04 22.34
CA GLN A 324 -10.77 -8.77 23.05
C GLN A 324 -9.56 -7.90 22.74
N VAL A 325 -9.52 -7.39 21.51
CA VAL A 325 -8.45 -6.52 21.00
C VAL A 325 -9.03 -5.22 20.46
N ASP A 326 -8.23 -4.16 20.47
CA ASP A 326 -8.65 -2.82 20.06
C ASP A 326 -8.97 -2.73 18.55
N GLU A 327 -8.39 -3.60 17.74
CA GLU A 327 -8.63 -3.69 16.28
C GLU A 327 -10.10 -3.91 15.90
N PHE A 328 -10.87 -4.58 16.76
CA PHE A 328 -12.28 -4.90 16.55
C PHE A 328 -13.18 -4.15 17.53
N CYS A 329 -14.42 -3.88 17.14
CA CYS A 329 -15.36 -3.07 17.92
C CYS A 329 -16.79 -3.62 17.86
N GLN A 330 -17.69 -3.04 18.67
CA GLN A 330 -19.12 -3.35 18.64
C GLN A 330 -19.85 -2.48 17.62
N GLU A 331 -20.71 -3.08 16.79
CA GLU A 331 -21.37 -2.38 15.68
C GLU A 331 -22.15 -1.13 16.10
N ASN A 332 -22.20 -0.16 15.20
CA ASN A 332 -23.00 1.06 15.28
C ASN A 332 -22.60 2.07 16.36
N GLU A 333 -21.45 1.89 17.00
CA GLU A 333 -20.83 2.90 17.85
C GLU A 333 -20.06 3.94 17.00
N TYR A 334 -20.25 5.22 17.31
CA TYR A 334 -19.36 6.29 16.86
C TYR A 334 -18.19 6.39 17.82
N THR A 335 -16.99 6.44 17.27
CA THR A 335 -15.75 6.50 18.04
C THR A 335 -14.63 6.92 17.10
N CYS A 336 -13.45 7.27 17.60
CA CYS A 336 -12.33 7.53 16.71
C CYS A 336 -11.95 6.27 15.92
N SER A 337 -11.62 6.46 14.64
CA SER A 337 -11.00 5.40 13.82
C SER A 337 -9.74 4.85 14.49
N PHE A 338 -9.32 3.63 14.13
CA PHE A 338 -8.19 2.94 14.77
C PHE A 338 -6.90 3.78 14.90
N ASN A 339 -6.60 4.61 13.89
CA ASN A 339 -5.42 5.49 13.89
C ASN A 339 -5.71 6.93 14.38
N ASN A 340 -6.90 7.19 14.92
CA ASN A 340 -7.40 8.52 15.27
C ASN A 340 -7.42 9.52 14.09
N PHE A 341 -7.41 9.07 12.83
CA PHE A 341 -7.35 9.99 11.68
C PHE A 341 -8.68 10.67 11.34
N GLY A 342 -9.79 10.13 11.86
CA GLY A 342 -11.13 10.65 11.65
C GLY A 342 -12.10 10.09 12.67
N ILE A 343 -13.28 10.72 12.76
CA ILE A 343 -14.41 10.16 13.51
C ILE A 343 -14.90 8.96 12.72
N GLY A 344 -14.79 7.81 13.35
CA GLY A 344 -15.16 6.53 12.80
C GLY A 344 -16.57 6.11 13.18
N LYS A 345 -17.04 5.11 12.45
CA LYS A 345 -18.21 4.32 12.81
C LYS A 345 -17.79 2.86 12.82
N CYS A 346 -18.11 2.15 13.91
CA CYS A 346 -17.90 0.72 13.95
C CYS A 346 -18.89 0.01 13.01
N GLY A 347 -18.36 -0.83 12.13
CA GLY A 347 -19.16 -1.62 11.20
C GLY A 347 -18.32 -2.64 10.45
N GLN A 348 -19.03 -3.51 9.73
CA GLN A 348 -18.44 -4.50 8.81
C GLN A 348 -18.47 -3.96 7.39
N ASP A 349 -17.50 -4.37 6.59
CA ASP A 349 -17.57 -4.30 5.14
C ASP A 349 -17.65 -5.70 4.51
N GLN A 350 -17.72 -5.77 3.18
CA GLN A 350 -17.88 -7.01 2.44
C GLN A 350 -16.63 -7.91 2.41
N LEU A 351 -15.50 -7.45 2.94
CA LEU A 351 -14.20 -8.10 2.85
C LEU A 351 -13.63 -8.48 4.22
N SER A 352 -14.35 -8.18 5.30
CA SER A 352 -13.81 -8.20 6.65
C SER A 352 -14.20 -9.43 7.47
N ASP A 353 -14.58 -10.54 6.86
CA ASP A 353 -14.93 -11.78 7.61
C ASP A 353 -16.03 -11.57 8.67
N GLN A 354 -16.92 -10.59 8.45
CA GLN A 354 -17.92 -10.14 9.44
C GLN A 354 -17.31 -9.62 10.75
N CYS A 355 -16.08 -9.13 10.70
CA CYS A 355 -15.39 -8.46 11.78
C CYS A 355 -15.67 -6.97 11.70
N SER A 356 -16.23 -6.44 12.78
CA SER A 356 -16.51 -5.01 12.87
C SER A 356 -15.26 -4.27 13.31
N TYR A 357 -14.92 -3.20 12.60
CA TYR A 357 -13.77 -2.34 12.92
C TYR A 357 -14.13 -0.85 12.75
N ARG A 358 -13.30 0.02 13.33
CA ARG A 358 -13.54 1.48 13.38
C ARG A 358 -13.01 2.13 12.11
N SER A 359 -13.88 2.29 11.10
CA SER A 359 -13.57 2.96 9.84
C SER A 359 -14.04 4.41 9.82
N ILE A 360 -13.34 5.31 9.13
CA ILE A 360 -13.72 6.72 9.07
C ILE A 360 -15.08 6.89 8.41
N PHE A 361 -16.02 7.52 9.13
CA PHE A 361 -17.34 7.81 8.61
C PHE A 361 -17.25 8.89 7.53
N LYS A 362 -18.04 8.74 6.45
CA LYS A 362 -17.98 9.64 5.29
C LYS A 362 -18.21 11.10 5.72
N GLY A 363 -17.29 11.98 5.36
CA GLY A 363 -17.36 13.40 5.72
C GLY A 363 -16.84 13.73 7.13
N MET A 364 -16.19 12.77 7.80
CA MET A 364 -15.62 12.94 9.15
C MET A 364 -14.12 12.62 9.25
N ASP A 365 -13.39 12.65 8.14
CA ASP A 365 -11.93 12.57 8.13
C ASP A 365 -11.35 13.87 8.73
N CYS A 366 -10.59 13.75 9.82
CA CYS A 366 -10.02 14.92 10.48
C CYS A 366 -8.87 15.54 9.67
N LYS A 367 -8.31 14.80 8.71
CA LYS A 367 -7.20 15.22 7.86
C LYS A 367 -7.65 15.85 6.55
N ASN A 368 -8.93 15.74 6.18
CA ASN A 368 -9.46 16.26 4.92
C ASN A 368 -10.35 17.50 5.13
N GLN A 369 -9.78 18.68 4.91
CA GLN A 369 -10.52 19.96 4.95
C GLN A 369 -11.52 20.15 3.79
N PHE A 370 -11.43 19.33 2.74
CA PHE A 370 -12.22 19.45 1.51
C PHE A 370 -13.31 18.38 1.39
N GLN A 371 -13.68 17.73 2.50
CA GLN A 371 -14.68 16.68 2.49
C GLN A 371 -16.12 17.21 2.33
N TYR A 372 -16.97 16.45 1.64
CA TYR A 372 -18.40 16.72 1.59
C TYR A 372 -19.05 16.42 2.93
N GLN A 373 -19.58 17.44 3.57
CA GLN A 373 -20.28 17.35 4.84
C GLN A 373 -21.76 17.65 4.65
N THR A 374 -22.60 16.88 5.33
CA THR A 374 -24.01 17.22 5.55
C THR A 374 -24.10 18.41 6.49
N GLN A 375 -25.24 19.14 6.48
CA GLN A 375 -25.45 20.25 7.42
C GLN A 375 -25.29 19.81 8.88
N GLU A 376 -25.74 18.60 9.22
CA GLU A 376 -25.61 18.06 10.58
C GLU A 376 -24.14 17.88 11.00
N GLN A 377 -23.27 17.44 10.08
CA GLN A 377 -21.83 17.31 10.33
C GLN A 377 -21.16 18.68 10.49
N ILE A 378 -21.57 19.67 9.68
CA ILE A 378 -21.10 21.06 9.80
C ILE A 378 -21.49 21.62 11.17
N ASP A 379 -22.73 21.41 11.61
CA ASP A 379 -23.23 21.86 12.90
C ASP A 379 -22.46 21.20 14.06
N HIS A 380 -22.17 19.89 13.96
CA HIS A 380 -21.37 19.15 14.95
C HIS A 380 -19.95 19.71 15.08
N PHE A 381 -19.24 19.87 13.97
CA PHE A 381 -17.88 20.43 13.99
C PHE A 381 -17.85 21.88 14.47
N SER A 382 -18.86 22.68 14.11
CA SER A 382 -19.01 24.05 14.61
C SER A 382 -19.22 24.09 16.12
N LYS A 383 -20.13 23.24 16.64
CA LYS A 383 -20.46 23.15 18.06
C LYS A 383 -19.28 22.69 18.92
N THR A 384 -18.45 21.81 18.39
CA THR A 384 -17.27 21.27 19.07
C THR A 384 -16.00 22.09 18.83
N LYS A 385 -16.11 23.24 18.15
CA LYS A 385 -14.97 24.09 17.75
C LYS A 385 -13.85 23.28 17.10
N SER A 386 -14.23 22.35 16.24
CA SER A 386 -13.32 21.43 15.55
C SER A 386 -12.32 22.20 14.69
N THR A 387 -11.09 21.70 14.63
CA THR A 387 -10.02 22.27 13.80
C THR A 387 -9.52 21.21 12.83
N ILE A 388 -10.14 21.11 11.66
CA ILE A 388 -9.81 20.13 10.62
C ILE A 388 -8.61 20.62 9.81
N SER A 389 -7.58 19.79 9.70
CA SER A 389 -6.36 20.05 8.93
C SER A 389 -5.59 18.76 8.75
N GLU A 390 -4.61 18.72 7.86
CA GLU A 390 -3.75 17.54 7.67
C GLU A 390 -3.04 17.07 8.96
N ASN A 391 -2.87 17.98 9.93
CA ASN A 391 -2.27 17.75 11.23
C ASN A 391 -3.32 17.69 12.36
N SER A 392 -4.50 17.15 12.06
CA SER A 392 -5.57 16.96 13.05
C SER A 392 -5.86 15.49 13.29
N LEU A 393 -6.27 15.19 14.51
CA LEU A 393 -6.70 13.87 14.95
C LEU A 393 -8.09 13.94 15.58
N CYS A 394 -8.76 12.80 15.58
CA CYS A 394 -9.96 12.55 16.32
C CYS A 394 -9.63 12.33 17.81
N PHE A 395 -10.40 13.01 18.66
CA PHE A 395 -10.40 12.85 20.10
C PHE A 395 -11.83 12.62 20.59
N GLN A 396 -11.97 11.81 21.64
CA GLN A 396 -13.22 11.69 22.36
C GLN A 396 -13.44 12.94 23.22
N ILE A 397 -14.66 13.43 23.29
CA ILE A 397 -15.12 14.59 24.04
C ILE A 397 -16.27 14.21 24.97
N SER A 398 -16.44 14.92 26.08
CA SER A 398 -17.61 14.77 26.96
C SER A 398 -18.10 16.13 27.43
N TYR A 399 -19.40 16.43 27.28
CA TYR A 399 -19.93 17.74 27.63
C TYR A 399 -19.98 17.97 29.15
N LYS A 400 -19.69 19.20 29.60
CA LYS A 400 -19.74 19.60 31.02
C LYS A 400 -21.17 19.62 31.58
N GLU A 401 -22.17 19.84 30.73
CA GLU A 401 -23.59 19.85 31.07
C GLU A 401 -24.36 18.88 30.16
N GLN A 402 -25.31 18.12 30.73
CA GLN A 402 -26.20 17.23 29.96
C GLN A 402 -27.11 18.06 29.05
N LYS A 403 -27.12 17.75 27.74
CA LYS A 403 -27.99 18.44 26.76
C LYS A 403 -29.46 18.12 27.01
N ILE A 404 -30.29 19.17 27.06
CA ILE A 404 -31.75 19.07 26.89
C ILE A 404 -32.03 18.79 25.40
N GLU A 405 -32.87 17.77 25.16
CA GLU A 405 -33.35 17.27 23.88
C GLU A 405 -33.93 18.38 23.00
N THR A 406 -33.40 18.65 21.79
CA THR A 406 -34.15 19.34 20.72
C THR A 406 -33.48 19.37 19.33
N LEU A 407 -32.34 18.73 19.09
CA LEU A 407 -31.75 18.65 17.74
C LEU A 407 -31.45 17.19 17.37
N SER A 408 -31.89 16.77 16.17
CA SER A 408 -31.67 15.47 15.49
C SER A 408 -31.01 14.38 16.37
N GLU A 409 -31.81 13.44 16.87
CA GLU A 409 -31.43 12.38 17.84
C GLU A 409 -30.23 11.52 17.41
N LYS A 410 -29.77 11.58 16.15
CA LYS A 410 -28.69 10.74 15.62
C LYS A 410 -27.27 11.29 15.80
N LEU A 411 -27.05 12.60 15.73
CA LEU A 411 -25.69 13.19 15.93
C LEU A 411 -25.48 13.78 17.32
N SER A 412 -26.52 13.91 18.14
CA SER A 412 -26.40 14.23 19.56
C SER A 412 -25.57 13.20 20.35
N LEU A 413 -25.43 11.98 19.79
CA LEU A 413 -24.67 10.84 20.30
C LEU A 413 -23.19 10.83 19.89
N ILE A 414 -22.74 11.68 18.95
CA ILE A 414 -21.33 11.72 18.56
C ILE A 414 -20.56 12.47 19.64
N GLU A 415 -19.70 11.74 20.32
CA GLU A 415 -18.84 12.21 21.39
C GLU A 415 -17.39 12.32 20.92
N GLU A 416 -17.17 12.58 19.64
CA GLU A 416 -15.85 12.73 19.03
C GLU A 416 -15.73 14.04 18.26
N SER A 417 -14.54 14.63 18.24
CA SER A 417 -14.25 15.79 17.40
C SER A 417 -12.79 15.83 16.95
N CYS A 418 -12.48 16.70 15.98
CA CYS A 418 -11.16 16.81 15.38
C CYS A 418 -10.40 18.01 15.94
N TYR A 419 -9.17 17.77 16.41
CA TYR A 419 -8.30 18.85 16.87
C TYR A 419 -6.90 18.73 16.28
N ARG A 420 -6.31 19.89 15.97
CA ARG A 420 -4.90 19.99 15.59
C ARG A 420 -4.04 19.48 16.73
N TYR A 421 -2.95 18.79 16.39
CA TYR A 421 -2.01 18.28 17.37
C TYR A 421 -0.57 18.44 16.89
N LYS A 422 0.35 18.29 17.84
CA LYS A 422 1.75 18.00 17.57
C LYS A 422 2.27 17.04 18.62
N CYS A 423 3.26 16.22 18.30
CA CYS A 423 4.01 15.50 19.31
C CYS A 423 5.32 16.17 19.67
N GLN A 424 5.63 16.12 20.96
CA GLN A 424 6.90 16.53 21.53
C GLN A 424 7.32 15.39 22.47
N ASN A 425 8.50 14.81 22.27
CA ASN A 425 8.99 13.68 23.07
C ASN A 425 8.03 12.46 23.14
N ASN A 426 7.32 12.15 22.04
CA ASN A 426 6.28 11.11 21.97
C ASN A 426 5.01 11.37 22.79
N GLU A 427 4.80 12.60 23.26
CA GLU A 427 3.59 13.03 23.95
C GLU A 427 2.76 13.95 23.05
N ILE A 428 1.44 13.78 23.07
CA ILE A 428 0.52 14.58 22.26
C ILE A 428 0.32 15.95 22.92
N HIS A 429 0.37 17.01 22.10
CA HIS A 429 -0.06 18.33 22.48
C HIS A 429 -1.15 18.81 21.52
N ILE A 430 -2.33 19.08 22.05
CA ILE A 430 -3.48 19.58 21.28
C ILE A 430 -3.32 21.09 21.10
N ILE A 431 -3.57 21.57 19.88
CA ILE A 431 -3.51 22.98 19.52
C ILE A 431 -4.94 23.48 19.35
N ILE A 432 -5.40 24.31 20.28
CA ILE A 432 -6.74 24.90 20.27
C ILE A 432 -6.63 26.38 19.96
N GLN A 433 -7.46 26.86 19.04
CA GLN A 433 -7.57 28.29 18.73
C GLN A 433 -8.43 28.98 19.80
N GLN A 434 -7.89 30.01 20.46
CA GLN A 434 -8.67 30.86 21.36
C GLN A 434 -9.42 31.95 20.59
N ASN A 435 -8.68 32.75 19.81
CA ASN A 435 -9.18 33.88 19.00
C ASN A 435 -8.49 33.88 17.62
N ASP A 436 -8.84 34.81 16.72
CA ASP A 436 -8.36 34.84 15.32
C ASP A 436 -6.84 34.69 15.14
N ASN A 437 -6.00 35.12 16.11
CA ASN A 437 -4.54 35.03 16.04
C ASN A 437 -3.84 34.31 17.21
N ASN A 438 -4.58 33.76 18.17
CA ASN A 438 -3.99 33.14 19.37
C ASN A 438 -4.33 31.65 19.47
N TYR A 439 -3.28 30.82 19.63
CA TYR A 439 -3.40 29.38 19.83
C TYR A 439 -2.84 29.01 21.21
N ILE A 440 -3.56 28.12 21.91
CA ILE A 440 -3.07 27.46 23.11
C ILE A 440 -2.65 26.05 22.76
N GLN A 441 -1.55 25.64 23.37
CA GLN A 441 -1.07 24.28 23.34
C GLN A 441 -1.37 23.62 24.68
N LEU A 442 -2.17 22.56 24.66
CA LEU A 442 -2.52 21.76 25.83
C LEU A 442 -1.76 20.44 25.77
N HIS A 443 -1.03 20.10 26.82
CA HIS A 443 -0.44 18.77 26.97
C HIS A 443 -1.55 17.73 27.16
N CYS A 444 -1.42 16.59 26.47
CA CYS A 444 -2.39 15.50 26.47
C CYS A 444 -1.74 14.20 26.96
N PRO A 445 -1.68 13.99 28.29
CA PRO A 445 -1.13 12.77 28.87
C PRO A 445 -2.01 11.56 28.52
N ASN A 446 -1.40 10.39 28.41
CA ASN A 446 -2.11 9.16 28.04
C ASN A 446 -3.32 8.89 28.92
N ASN A 447 -4.49 8.69 28.29
CA ASN A 447 -5.76 8.35 28.94
C ASN A 447 -6.25 9.37 29.99
N GLU A 448 -5.67 10.57 30.05
CA GLU A 448 -6.16 11.65 30.91
C GLU A 448 -7.24 12.47 30.22
N THR A 449 -8.04 13.17 31.03
CA THR A 449 -9.08 14.07 30.54
C THR A 449 -8.64 15.51 30.73
N ILE A 450 -8.45 16.23 29.62
CA ILE A 450 -8.09 17.64 29.63
C ILE A 450 -9.36 18.47 29.81
N THR A 451 -9.25 19.49 30.66
CA THR A 451 -10.27 20.51 30.82
C THR A 451 -9.71 21.86 30.40
N PHE A 452 -10.51 22.62 29.65
CA PHE A 452 -10.16 23.96 29.21
C PHE A 452 -11.38 24.87 29.42
N SER A 453 -11.16 26.07 29.96
CA SER A 453 -12.24 26.97 30.43
C SER A 453 -13.13 27.47 29.29
N GLU A 454 -12.57 27.62 28.09
CA GLU A 454 -13.21 28.26 26.93
C GLU A 454 -13.98 27.27 26.03
N ILE A 455 -14.02 25.99 26.43
CA ILE A 455 -14.83 24.93 25.81
C ILE A 455 -15.81 24.36 26.85
N ASN A 456 -17.01 23.99 26.41
CA ASN A 456 -18.05 23.41 27.28
C ASN A 456 -17.99 21.87 27.34
N PHE A 457 -16.87 21.28 26.92
CA PHE A 457 -16.62 19.85 26.96
C PHE A 457 -15.19 19.58 27.47
N HIS A 458 -14.97 18.36 27.92
CA HIS A 458 -13.68 17.80 28.24
C HIS A 458 -13.16 17.00 27.04
N ILE A 459 -11.84 16.89 26.88
CA ILE A 459 -11.21 16.10 25.82
C ILE A 459 -10.49 14.94 26.49
N LYS A 460 -10.79 13.70 26.09
CA LYS A 460 -10.08 12.52 26.56
C LYS A 460 -8.89 12.23 25.64
N CYS A 461 -7.72 12.14 26.25
CA CYS A 461 -6.49 11.82 25.55
C CYS A 461 -6.44 10.35 25.15
N PRO A 462 -5.84 10.02 24.00
CA PRO A 462 -5.64 8.64 23.58
C PRO A 462 -4.82 7.84 24.60
N GLN A 463 -4.98 6.52 24.58
CA GLN A 463 -4.27 5.63 25.48
C GLN A 463 -2.78 5.52 25.16
N ASP A 464 -2.41 5.55 23.87
CA ASP A 464 -1.02 5.39 23.43
C ASP A 464 -0.57 6.56 22.54
N SER A 465 -0.15 7.65 23.19
CA SER A 465 0.44 8.80 22.48
C SER A 465 1.66 8.39 21.67
N LYS A 466 2.48 7.44 22.14
CA LYS A 466 3.70 7.04 21.44
C LYS A 466 3.37 6.39 20.11
N GLN A 467 2.36 5.51 20.08
CA GLN A 467 1.86 4.91 18.85
C GLN A 467 1.33 5.99 17.90
N ILE A 468 0.51 6.92 18.38
CA ILE A 468 -0.05 7.99 17.53
C ILE A 468 1.05 8.91 16.98
N CYS A 469 2.00 9.28 17.82
CA CYS A 469 3.14 10.11 17.44
C CYS A 469 4.06 9.41 16.43
N SER A 470 4.08 8.07 16.40
CA SER A 470 4.78 7.33 15.36
C SER A 470 4.16 7.48 13.97
N TYR A 471 2.87 7.85 13.88
CA TYR A 471 2.18 8.17 12.63
C TYR A 471 2.23 9.64 12.24
N GLN A 472 2.65 10.52 13.15
CA GLN A 472 2.42 11.97 13.00
C GLN A 472 3.07 12.56 11.77
N ASN A 473 4.10 11.90 11.26
CA ASN A 473 4.90 12.49 10.22
C ASN A 473 4.32 12.13 8.83
N ASN A 474 3.17 12.72 8.53
CA ASN A 474 2.63 12.71 7.18
C ASN A 474 3.27 13.82 6.36
N CYS A 475 3.47 13.58 5.07
CA CYS A 475 4.02 14.61 4.18
C CYS A 475 3.06 15.81 4.10
N GLN A 476 3.57 17.02 4.36
CA GLN A 476 2.79 18.25 4.29
C GLN A 476 2.19 18.47 2.89
N ASN A 477 0.95 18.94 2.85
CA ASN A 477 0.12 19.12 1.65
C ASN A 477 0.09 17.88 0.76
N GLN A 478 0.35 16.72 1.36
CA GLN A 478 0.65 15.46 0.70
C GLN A 478 1.60 15.62 -0.49
N CYS A 479 2.84 15.99 -0.20
CA CYS A 479 3.87 16.29 -1.21
C CYS A 479 3.43 17.39 -2.20
N ASN A 480 2.68 18.39 -1.70
CA ASN A 480 2.08 19.48 -2.48
C ASN A 480 1.32 19.01 -3.74
N SER A 481 0.72 17.80 -3.70
CA SER A 481 0.08 17.17 -4.86
C SER A 481 1.00 17.01 -6.09
N ARG A 482 2.30 16.93 -5.85
CA ARG A 482 3.39 16.84 -6.85
C ARG A 482 4.29 15.63 -6.60
N GLY A 483 3.85 14.67 -5.81
CA GLY A 483 4.60 13.46 -5.50
C GLY A 483 3.76 12.47 -4.71
N PHE A 484 4.35 11.31 -4.43
CA PHE A 484 3.76 10.27 -3.60
C PHE A 484 4.52 10.15 -2.27
N CYS A 485 3.78 10.14 -1.16
CA CYS A 485 4.34 10.08 0.19
C CYS A 485 4.36 8.64 0.71
N VAL A 486 5.52 8.18 1.17
CA VAL A 486 5.64 6.95 1.97
C VAL A 486 6.52 7.26 3.16
N ASN A 487 5.99 7.14 4.37
CA ASN A 487 6.67 7.39 5.64
C ASN A 487 7.56 8.63 5.62
N GLN A 488 6.93 9.80 5.44
CA GLN A 488 7.55 11.13 5.37
C GLN A 488 8.40 11.42 4.13
N GLN A 489 8.61 10.43 3.29
CA GLN A 489 9.46 10.58 2.13
C GLN A 489 8.60 10.78 0.89
N CYS A 490 8.65 12.00 0.36
CA CYS A 490 8.05 12.30 -0.92
C CYS A 490 8.93 11.79 -2.06
N THR A 491 8.34 11.01 -2.96
CA THR A 491 8.87 10.81 -4.31
C THR A 491 8.21 11.84 -5.23
N CYS A 492 8.92 12.94 -5.47
CA CYS A 492 8.48 14.06 -6.29
C CYS A 492 8.46 13.75 -7.79
N GLN A 493 7.44 14.23 -8.48
CA GLN A 493 7.29 14.22 -9.93
C GLN A 493 8.32 15.12 -10.60
N TYR A 494 8.67 14.85 -11.87
CA TYR A 494 9.56 15.69 -12.70
C TYR A 494 9.26 17.20 -12.58
N GLY A 495 10.30 18.02 -12.46
CA GLY A 495 10.19 19.47 -12.26
C GLY A 495 10.14 19.93 -10.80
N PHE A 496 10.09 19.03 -9.82
CA PHE A 496 9.95 19.39 -8.40
C PHE A 496 10.86 18.59 -7.47
N SER A 497 11.33 19.24 -6.40
CA SER A 497 12.18 18.71 -5.32
C SER A 497 11.79 19.35 -3.98
N GLY A 498 12.57 19.12 -2.92
CA GLY A 498 12.22 19.52 -1.56
C GLY A 498 11.61 18.36 -0.76
N TYR A 499 11.53 18.56 0.54
CA TYR A 499 11.06 17.52 1.46
C TYR A 499 9.59 17.15 1.20
N TYR A 500 8.80 18.11 0.71
CA TYR A 500 7.40 17.98 0.33
C TYR A 500 7.12 18.35 -1.13
N CYS A 501 8.12 18.31 -2.02
CA CYS A 501 7.98 18.70 -3.44
C CYS A 501 7.58 20.18 -3.66
N GLU A 502 7.99 21.06 -2.75
CA GLU A 502 7.67 22.49 -2.73
C GLU A 502 8.57 23.33 -3.66
N ASN A 503 9.76 22.84 -4.01
CA ASN A 503 10.75 23.58 -4.79
C ASN A 503 10.75 23.14 -6.26
N GLU A 504 10.99 24.07 -7.18
CA GLU A 504 11.23 23.74 -8.59
C GLU A 504 12.59 23.04 -8.76
N CYS A 505 12.68 22.14 -9.74
CA CYS A 505 13.90 21.41 -10.03
C CYS A 505 13.95 20.90 -11.48
N ASP A 506 14.83 21.53 -12.27
CA ASP A 506 15.11 21.13 -13.66
C ASP A 506 16.24 20.08 -13.76
N GLY A 507 16.82 19.68 -12.62
CA GLY A 507 17.92 18.74 -12.52
C GLY A 507 17.52 17.35 -12.00
N PHE A 508 18.51 16.61 -11.53
CA PHE A 508 18.32 15.36 -10.81
C PHE A 508 17.91 15.61 -9.37
N ARG A 509 17.14 14.68 -8.81
CA ARG A 509 16.75 14.71 -7.41
C ARG A 509 17.50 13.71 -6.59
N LYS A 510 17.96 14.13 -5.42
CA LYS A 510 18.55 13.26 -4.41
C LYS A 510 17.96 13.64 -3.08
N GLU A 511 17.13 12.74 -2.55
CA GLU A 511 16.35 13.01 -1.33
C GLU A 511 15.51 14.29 -1.52
N ASP A 512 15.73 15.32 -0.70
CA ASP A 512 15.06 16.61 -0.76
C ASP A 512 15.77 17.64 -1.67
N LYS A 513 16.92 17.31 -2.26
CA LYS A 513 17.76 18.25 -3.01
C LYS A 513 17.56 18.17 -4.52
N CYS A 514 17.69 19.33 -5.17
CA CYS A 514 17.86 19.45 -6.62
C CYS A 514 19.34 19.58 -6.98
N LEU A 515 19.83 18.73 -7.87
CA LEU A 515 21.23 18.65 -8.30
C LEU A 515 21.32 18.78 -9.82
N ILE A 516 22.32 19.51 -10.31
CA ILE A 516 22.60 19.60 -11.75
C ILE A 516 23.13 18.26 -12.29
N LYS A 517 23.93 17.56 -11.48
CA LYS A 517 24.50 16.25 -11.77
C LYS A 517 24.53 15.43 -10.49
N CYS A 518 24.36 14.11 -10.60
CA CYS A 518 24.53 13.19 -9.49
C CYS A 518 25.99 13.07 -9.05
N ASP A 519 26.18 12.69 -7.79
CA ASP A 519 27.50 12.35 -7.25
C ASP A 519 28.08 11.14 -8.00
N GLU A 520 29.41 11.00 -8.08
CA GLU A 520 30.06 9.97 -8.90
C GLU A 520 29.68 8.53 -8.53
N GLN A 521 29.32 8.30 -7.26
CA GLN A 521 28.91 7.01 -6.71
C GLN A 521 27.41 6.71 -6.88
N ASP A 522 26.61 7.71 -7.26
CA ASP A 522 25.19 7.55 -7.47
C ASP A 522 24.90 7.19 -8.94
N TYR A 523 23.82 6.45 -9.17
CA TYR A 523 23.34 6.21 -10.52
C TYR A 523 22.39 7.34 -10.95
N ALA A 524 22.79 8.09 -11.98
CA ALA A 524 21.95 9.11 -12.60
C ALA A 524 20.90 8.47 -13.52
N ASP A 525 19.71 8.19 -13.00
CA ASP A 525 18.61 7.70 -13.82
C ASP A 525 17.93 8.85 -14.55
N ILE A 526 18.19 8.97 -15.84
CA ILE A 526 17.61 10.00 -16.71
C ILE A 526 16.09 9.86 -16.91
N ASN A 527 15.49 8.70 -16.60
CA ASN A 527 14.06 8.46 -16.84
C ASN A 527 13.22 8.99 -15.69
N SER A 528 13.64 8.70 -14.46
CA SER A 528 13.03 9.27 -13.26
C SER A 528 13.64 10.64 -12.89
N MET A 529 14.79 11.02 -13.47
CA MET A 529 15.57 12.20 -13.08
C MET A 529 15.86 12.20 -11.57
N TYR A 530 16.30 11.04 -11.07
CA TYR A 530 16.78 10.85 -9.72
C TYR A 530 18.22 10.35 -9.70
N CYS A 531 18.97 10.78 -8.70
CA CYS A 531 20.21 10.14 -8.27
C CYS A 531 19.82 8.97 -7.38
N LEU A 532 19.89 7.77 -7.94
CA LEU A 532 19.63 6.53 -7.21
C LEU A 532 20.86 6.17 -6.40
N THR A 533 20.63 5.84 -5.14
CA THR A 533 21.69 5.49 -4.17
C THR A 533 21.71 3.97 -3.98
N CYS A 534 22.40 3.49 -2.94
CA CYS A 534 22.52 2.06 -2.65
C CYS A 534 21.20 1.28 -2.76
N SER A 535 21.32 0.00 -3.11
CA SER A 535 20.20 -0.94 -3.15
C SER A 535 19.53 -1.07 -1.77
N GLY A 536 18.32 -1.66 -1.75
CA GLY A 536 17.55 -1.83 -0.52
C GLY A 536 18.34 -2.57 0.57
N ASN A 537 18.22 -2.10 1.82
CA ASN A 537 18.89 -2.65 3.00
C ASN A 537 20.43 -2.67 2.94
N CYS A 538 21.01 -1.89 2.01
CA CYS A 538 22.46 -1.74 1.89
C CYS A 538 22.92 -0.47 2.61
N LYS A 539 23.75 -0.66 3.63
CA LYS A 539 24.34 0.40 4.45
C LYS A 539 25.45 1.15 3.70
N GLN A 540 26.31 0.40 3.01
CA GLN A 540 27.40 0.94 2.21
C GLN A 540 27.51 0.18 0.88
N CYS A 541 27.56 0.90 -0.24
CA CYS A 541 27.68 0.33 -1.57
C CYS A 541 28.78 1.03 -2.37
N LYS A 542 29.31 0.33 -3.37
CA LYS A 542 30.20 0.89 -4.41
C LYS A 542 29.40 1.48 -5.57
N SER A 543 28.25 0.89 -5.86
CA SER A 543 27.27 1.38 -6.84
C SER A 543 25.87 0.88 -6.45
N ILE A 544 24.84 1.30 -7.17
CA ILE A 544 23.48 0.79 -6.95
C ILE A 544 23.33 -0.71 -7.22
N PHE A 545 24.33 -1.34 -7.85
CA PHE A 545 24.39 -2.76 -8.19
C PHE A 545 25.37 -3.55 -7.33
N GLU A 546 26.13 -2.87 -6.46
CA GLU A 546 27.25 -3.47 -5.71
C GLU A 546 27.21 -3.03 -4.25
N CYS A 547 26.46 -3.75 -3.43
CA CYS A 547 26.50 -3.55 -1.98
C CYS A 547 27.78 -4.13 -1.37
N LEU A 548 28.34 -3.42 -0.40
CA LEU A 548 29.55 -3.80 0.35
C LEU A 548 29.23 -4.19 1.80
N GLU A 549 28.29 -3.49 2.43
CA GLU A 549 27.86 -3.72 3.81
C GLU A 549 26.34 -3.61 3.91
N CYS A 550 25.69 -4.62 4.50
CA CYS A 550 24.25 -4.64 4.70
C CYS A 550 23.85 -4.01 6.04
N ASP A 551 22.61 -3.53 6.11
CA ASP A 551 21.97 -3.12 7.35
C ASP A 551 21.84 -4.32 8.31
N VAL A 552 21.70 -4.02 9.61
CA VAL A 552 21.50 -5.05 10.65
C VAL A 552 20.26 -5.89 10.33
N GLY A 553 20.39 -7.21 10.43
CA GLY A 553 19.32 -8.16 10.06
C GLY A 553 19.39 -8.67 8.61
N TYR A 554 20.36 -8.18 7.83
CA TYR A 554 20.60 -8.58 6.46
C TYR A 554 22.04 -9.09 6.26
N HIS A 555 22.23 -9.93 5.26
CA HIS A 555 23.53 -10.42 4.81
C HIS A 555 23.70 -10.19 3.32
N LEU A 556 24.97 -10.04 2.91
CA LEU A 556 25.32 -9.82 1.53
C LEU A 556 25.22 -11.13 0.75
N LYS A 557 24.45 -11.13 -0.35
CA LYS A 557 24.38 -12.23 -1.31
C LYS A 557 24.24 -11.67 -2.72
N ASP A 558 25.17 -12.02 -3.60
CA ASP A 558 25.27 -11.55 -4.99
C ASP A 558 25.12 -10.03 -5.12
N ASN A 559 25.86 -9.27 -4.29
CA ASN A 559 25.86 -7.81 -4.26
C ASN A 559 24.57 -7.13 -3.73
N PHE A 560 23.60 -7.90 -3.24
CA PHE A 560 22.37 -7.38 -2.63
C PHE A 560 22.24 -7.82 -1.17
N CYS A 561 21.44 -7.07 -0.42
CA CYS A 561 21.20 -7.34 1.00
C CYS A 561 19.91 -8.10 1.22
N GLU A 562 20.07 -9.23 1.89
CA GLU A 562 19.08 -10.28 1.98
C GLU A 562 18.81 -10.60 3.44
N PRO A 563 17.54 -10.69 3.87
CA PRO A 563 17.26 -10.94 5.27
C PRO A 563 17.84 -12.29 5.66
N PHE A 564 18.27 -12.43 6.91
CA PHE A 564 18.66 -13.73 7.45
C PHE A 564 17.42 -14.63 7.53
N TYR A 565 17.11 -15.37 6.47
CA TYR A 565 16.16 -16.47 6.62
C TYR A 565 16.82 -17.51 7.50
N GLN A 566 16.19 -17.82 8.64
CA GLN A 566 16.44 -19.13 9.20
C GLN A 566 15.95 -20.13 8.16
N LYS A 567 16.87 -20.80 7.45
CA LYS A 567 16.61 -22.17 7.02
C LYS A 567 16.30 -22.93 8.31
N ILE A 568 15.03 -23.00 8.70
CA ILE A 568 14.58 -23.96 9.70
C ILE A 568 14.54 -25.32 9.00
N GLU A 569 15.69 -25.76 8.53
CA GLU A 569 16.04 -27.18 8.53
C GLU A 569 16.58 -27.43 9.93
N THR A 570 15.68 -27.84 10.84
CA THR A 570 16.04 -28.59 12.05
C THR A 570 17.38 -28.23 12.70
N LEU A 571 17.56 -26.99 13.16
CA LEU A 571 18.52 -26.72 14.21
C LEU A 571 17.80 -26.92 15.54
N SER A 572 17.59 -28.20 15.87
CA SER A 572 17.34 -28.63 17.24
C SER A 572 18.37 -27.95 18.15
N SER A 573 17.92 -27.10 19.09
CA SER A 573 18.43 -26.88 20.46
C SER A 573 19.94 -26.87 20.78
N ILE A 574 20.84 -26.87 19.80
CA ILE A 574 22.27 -27.12 19.99
C ILE A 574 23.08 -25.82 19.81
N GLN A 575 22.71 -24.92 18.89
CA GLN A 575 23.50 -23.70 18.68
C GLN A 575 23.25 -22.58 19.71
N PHE A 576 22.04 -22.48 20.28
CA PHE A 576 21.77 -21.51 21.35
C PHE A 576 22.53 -21.85 22.65
N ASN A 577 22.69 -23.15 22.95
CA ASN A 577 23.47 -23.63 24.08
C ASN A 577 24.98 -23.46 23.89
N PHE A 578 25.49 -23.47 22.65
CA PHE A 578 26.91 -23.26 22.37
C PHE A 578 27.35 -21.80 22.59
N ILE A 579 26.49 -20.84 22.27
CA ILE A 579 26.78 -19.41 22.48
C ILE A 579 26.70 -19.07 23.98
N ILE A 580 25.69 -19.56 24.69
CA ILE A 580 25.55 -19.36 26.13
C ILE A 580 26.70 -20.06 26.89
N SER A 581 27.08 -21.28 26.51
CA SER A 581 28.17 -22.00 27.17
C SER A 581 29.52 -21.31 26.96
N ARG A 582 29.79 -20.70 25.80
CA ARG A 582 31.02 -19.91 25.59
C ARG A 582 31.04 -18.61 26.37
N ILE A 583 29.90 -17.93 26.50
CA ILE A 583 29.78 -16.71 27.30
C ILE A 583 29.97 -17.03 28.80
N ILE A 584 29.39 -18.14 29.28
CA ILE A 584 29.57 -18.61 30.67
C ILE A 584 31.02 -19.06 30.91
N LEU A 585 31.66 -19.75 29.96
CA LEU A 585 33.06 -20.18 30.12
C LEU A 585 34.03 -18.99 30.16
N ILE A 586 33.77 -17.93 29.37
CA ILE A 586 34.57 -16.71 29.38
C ILE A 586 34.37 -15.93 30.70
N LEU A 587 33.15 -15.90 31.23
CA LEU A 587 32.86 -15.28 32.54
C LEU A 587 33.48 -16.04 33.72
N ILE A 588 33.60 -17.37 33.64
CA ILE A 588 34.25 -18.19 34.67
C ILE A 588 35.78 -18.07 34.64
N ILE A 589 36.38 -17.71 33.51
CA ILE A 589 37.84 -17.48 33.39
C ILE A 589 38.22 -16.05 33.85
N LEU A 590 37.25 -15.15 33.98
CA LEU A 590 37.43 -13.75 34.41
C LEU A 590 37.10 -13.49 35.89
N ILE A 591 36.75 -14.53 36.65
CA ILE A 591 36.62 -14.54 38.13
C ILE A 591 37.72 -15.45 38.67
#